data_AF-A0A833H1X0-F1
#
_entry.id   AF-A0A833H1X0-F1
#
_cell.length_a   1.000
_cell.length_b   1.000
_cell.length_c   1.000
_cell.angle_alpha   90.00
_cell.angle_beta   90.00
_cell.angle_gamma   90.00
#
_symmetry.space_group_name_H-M   'P 1'
#
loop_
_entity.id
_entity.type
_entity.pdbx_description
1 polymer ?
#
loop_
_entity_poly.entity_id
_entity_poly.type
_entity_poly.pdbx_seq_one_letter_code
_entity_poly.pdbx_strand_id
1 'polypeptide(L)'
;MTSSFKKWPQFVVLALSILIGKYSGINLLIPAVMIGIFYFLMTKVIFKNDENPYLVAASFLFGHAAWISIGTIVVMATMGEASSFAAVGNLIECLIYFLITFFMLIRPGMATGIITIILEIPTILLNALQIAGSEFNTDNHKALVVHIALRVTILIYAALGVKRLKDAKEQSLTSSRPPEVAGSTDSVSNA
;
A
#
# COMPACT_ATOMS: atom_id res chain seq x y z
N MET A 1 -2.37 18.18 -15.31
CA MET A 1 -3.50 17.33 -15.74
C MET A 1 -4.13 16.66 -14.53
N THR A 2 -5.14 17.27 -13.93
CA THR A 2 -5.93 16.65 -12.85
C THR A 2 -6.94 15.70 -13.49
N SER A 3 -6.50 14.46 -13.77
CA SER A 3 -7.38 13.41 -14.31
C SER A 3 -8.63 13.32 -13.44
N SER A 4 -9.80 13.26 -14.07
CA SER A 4 -11.10 13.07 -13.41
C SER A 4 -11.16 11.67 -12.81
N PHE A 5 -10.44 11.45 -11.70
CA PHE A 5 -10.87 10.46 -10.73
C PHE A 5 -12.28 10.89 -10.36
N LYS A 6 -13.27 10.21 -10.98
CA LYS A 6 -14.69 10.32 -10.70
C LYS A 6 -14.77 10.45 -9.19
N LYS A 7 -15.09 11.65 -8.69
CA LYS A 7 -15.07 11.97 -7.27
C LYS A 7 -16.04 10.98 -6.65
N TRP A 8 -15.53 9.84 -6.20
CA TRP A 8 -16.30 8.97 -5.33
C TRP A 8 -16.76 9.92 -4.25
N PRO A 9 -18.08 10.02 -4.05
CA PRO A 9 -18.55 11.04 -3.17
C PRO A 9 -17.84 10.83 -1.84
N GLN A 10 -17.17 11.86 -1.33
CA GLN A 10 -16.36 11.72 -0.11
C GLN A 10 -17.19 11.15 1.04
N PHE A 11 -18.52 11.35 0.98
CA PHE A 11 -19.49 10.72 1.86
C PHE A 11 -19.53 9.18 1.77
N VAL A 12 -19.32 8.55 0.61
CA VAL A 12 -19.29 7.08 0.46
C VAL A 12 -18.07 6.52 1.16
N VAL A 13 -16.89 7.11 0.91
CA VAL A 13 -15.65 6.68 1.57
C VAL A 13 -15.77 6.86 3.07
N LEU A 14 -16.25 8.03 3.52
CA LEU A 14 -16.49 8.31 4.94
C LEU A 14 -17.48 7.32 5.56
N ALA A 15 -18.61 7.06 4.91
CA ALA A 15 -19.62 6.12 5.39
C ALA A 15 -19.06 4.70 5.50
N LEU A 16 -18.31 4.23 4.50
CA LEU A 16 -17.64 2.93 4.54
C LEU A 16 -16.61 2.87 5.67
N SER A 17 -15.81 3.91 5.87
CA SER A 17 -14.85 3.98 6.98
C SER A 17 -15.54 3.94 8.34
N ILE A 18 -16.66 4.66 8.51
CA ILE A 18 -17.44 4.64 9.76
C ILE A 18 -18.06 3.26 9.99
N LEU A 19 -18.63 2.63 8.95
CA LEU A 19 -19.24 1.31 9.06
C LEU A 19 -18.19 0.24 9.41
N ILE A 20 -17.05 0.23 8.73
CA ILE A 20 -15.94 -0.70 9.03
C ILE A 20 -15.39 -0.42 10.44
N GLY A 21 -15.21 0.85 10.83
CA GLY A 21 -14.76 1.22 12.16
C GLY A 21 -15.70 0.77 13.27
N LYS A 22 -17.01 0.96 13.08
CA LYS A 22 -18.05 0.49 14.02
C LYS A 22 -18.10 -1.02 14.12
N TYR A 23 -17.87 -1.72 13.01
CA TYR A 23 -17.89 -3.19 12.95
C TYR A 23 -16.65 -3.82 13.58
N SER A 24 -15.46 -3.33 13.19
CA SER A 24 -14.17 -3.91 13.56
C SER A 24 -13.67 -3.45 14.94
N GLY A 25 -14.18 -2.33 15.45
CA GLY A 25 -13.84 -1.81 16.78
C GLY A 25 -12.34 -1.61 16.96
N ILE A 26 -11.79 -2.14 18.06
CA ILE A 26 -10.38 -1.97 18.42
C ILE A 26 -9.41 -2.60 17.42
N ASN A 27 -9.84 -3.62 16.66
CA ASN A 27 -9.01 -4.28 15.65
C ASN A 27 -8.59 -3.33 14.53
N LEU A 28 -9.39 -2.30 14.21
CA LEU A 28 -9.02 -1.29 13.22
C LEU A 28 -8.21 -0.13 13.84
N LEU A 29 -8.41 0.15 15.13
CA LEU A 29 -7.80 1.28 15.80
C LEU A 29 -6.27 1.15 15.86
N ILE A 30 -5.77 -0.03 16.22
CA ILE A 30 -4.33 -0.29 16.34
C ILE A 30 -3.59 -0.03 15.01
N PRO A 31 -3.93 -0.68 13.88
CA PRO A 31 -3.26 -0.42 12.62
C PRO A 31 -3.46 1.05 12.19
N ALA A 32 -4.64 1.64 12.34
CA ALA A 32 -4.88 3.03 11.96
C ALA A 32 -3.95 4.02 12.68
N VAL A 33 -3.75 3.85 13.99
CA VAL A 33 -2.82 4.67 14.78
C VAL A 33 -1.38 4.49 14.28
N MET A 34 -0.95 3.25 14.03
CA MET A 34 0.41 2.97 13.54
C MET A 34 0.65 3.56 12.14
N ILE A 35 -0.33 3.47 11.25
CA ILE A 35 -0.30 4.10 9.92
C ILE A 35 -0.14 5.62 10.07
N GLY A 36 -0.95 6.25 10.92
CA GLY A 36 -0.94 7.69 11.13
C GLY A 36 0.38 8.20 11.70
N ILE A 37 0.90 7.54 12.73
CA ILE A 37 2.20 7.89 13.34
C ILE A 37 3.31 7.74 12.30
N PHE A 38 3.37 6.62 11.58
CA PHE A 38 4.41 6.38 10.59
C PHE A 38 4.33 7.36 9.43
N TYR A 39 3.14 7.60 8.88
CA TYR A 39 2.94 8.60 7.82
C TYR A 39 3.37 10.00 8.27
N PHE A 40 3.01 10.39 9.50
CA PHE A 40 3.44 11.67 10.08
C PHE A 40 4.96 11.76 10.21
N LEU A 41 5.62 10.73 10.77
CA LEU A 41 7.08 10.68 10.90
C LEU A 41 7.76 10.77 9.53
N MET A 42 7.29 10.01 8.54
CA MET A 42 7.89 10.00 7.22
C MET A 42 7.70 11.34 6.51
N THR A 43 6.51 11.96 6.56
CA THR A 43 6.25 13.25 5.89
C THR A 43 6.88 14.45 6.58
N LYS A 44 6.96 14.46 7.91
CA LYS A 44 7.40 15.64 8.68
C LYS A 44 8.85 15.59 9.12
N VAL A 45 9.40 14.40 9.34
CA VAL A 45 10.74 14.23 9.92
C VAL A 45 11.74 13.77 8.87
N ILE A 46 11.44 12.70 8.13
CA ILE A 46 12.43 12.01 7.28
C ILE A 46 12.44 12.56 5.85
N PHE A 47 11.31 12.51 5.15
CA PHE A 47 11.17 12.83 3.72
C PHE A 47 10.60 14.24 3.51
N LYS A 48 11.09 15.22 4.28
CA LYS A 48 10.61 16.60 4.18
C LYS A 48 10.87 17.13 2.76
N ASN A 49 9.78 17.36 2.01
CA ASN A 49 9.74 17.80 0.61
C ASN A 49 10.06 16.74 -0.46
N ASP A 50 10.20 15.46 -0.10
CA ASP A 50 10.34 14.40 -1.09
C ASP A 50 8.97 13.80 -1.43
N GLU A 51 8.60 13.83 -2.70
CA GLU A 51 7.36 13.25 -3.22
C GLU A 51 7.53 11.75 -3.49
N ASN A 52 7.83 10.98 -2.44
CA ASN A 52 7.95 9.53 -2.60
C ASN A 52 6.59 8.94 -3.08
N PRO A 53 6.54 8.30 -4.26
CA PRO A 53 5.30 7.87 -4.89
C PRO A 53 4.60 6.75 -4.12
N TYR A 54 5.32 6.02 -3.26
CA TYR A 54 4.81 4.91 -2.45
C TYR A 54 4.55 5.26 -0.99
N LEU A 55 4.75 6.51 -0.57
CA LEU A 55 4.69 6.88 0.85
C LEU A 55 3.41 6.42 1.56
N VAL A 56 2.25 6.56 0.90
CA VAL A 56 0.98 6.11 1.46
C VAL A 56 0.92 4.58 1.54
N ALA A 57 1.28 3.87 0.47
CA ALA A 57 1.30 2.40 0.46
C ALA A 57 2.23 1.84 1.54
N ALA A 58 3.44 2.39 1.66
CA ALA A 58 4.41 2.05 2.68
C ALA A 58 3.88 2.29 4.10
N SER A 59 3.11 3.37 4.31
CA SER A 59 2.51 3.66 5.62
C SER A 59 1.45 2.64 6.01
N PHE A 60 0.59 2.24 5.07
CA PHE A 60 -0.38 1.16 5.28
C PHE A 60 0.30 -0.18 5.55
N LEU A 61 1.31 -0.52 4.77
CA LEU A 61 2.06 -1.76 4.90
C LEU A 61 2.79 -1.84 6.26
N PHE A 62 3.41 -0.73 6.69
CA PHE A 62 4.03 -0.62 8.01
C PHE A 62 3.02 -0.83 9.14
N GLY A 63 1.90 -0.12 9.11
CA GLY A 63 0.91 -0.23 10.17
C GLY A 63 0.24 -1.61 10.23
N HIS A 64 0.06 -2.26 9.08
CA HIS A 64 -0.41 -3.64 8.99
C HIS A 64 0.64 -4.61 9.58
N ALA A 65 1.91 -4.48 9.22
CA ALA A 65 3.00 -5.28 9.79
C ALA A 65 3.13 -5.12 11.31
N ALA A 66 3.05 -3.87 11.79
CA ALA A 66 3.08 -3.56 13.22
C ALA A 66 1.90 -4.21 13.96
N TRP A 67 0.71 -4.18 13.37
CA TRP A 67 -0.47 -4.81 13.96
C TRP A 67 -0.35 -6.34 14.02
N ILE A 68 0.09 -7.01 12.94
CA ILE A 68 0.35 -8.46 12.95
C ILE A 68 1.42 -8.80 13.98
N SER A 69 2.48 -8.00 14.07
CA SER A 69 3.58 -8.22 15.03
C SER A 69 3.07 -8.17 16.47
N ILE A 70 2.29 -7.14 16.82
CA ILE A 70 1.67 -7.02 18.15
C ILE A 70 0.76 -8.23 18.43
N GLY A 71 -0.12 -8.59 17.49
CA GLY A 71 -1.01 -9.74 17.65
C GLY A 71 -0.24 -11.05 17.87
N THR A 72 0.82 -11.26 17.10
CA THR A 72 1.68 -12.45 17.22
C THR A 72 2.38 -12.50 18.58
N ILE A 73 2.95 -11.38 19.04
CA ILE A 73 3.58 -11.28 20.36
C ILE A 73 2.58 -11.58 21.48
N VAL A 74 1.36 -11.01 21.40
CA VAL A 74 0.32 -11.25 22.41
C VAL A 74 -0.06 -12.73 22.44
N VAL A 75 -0.32 -13.35 21.29
CA VAL A 75 -0.66 -14.78 21.21
C VAL A 75 0.46 -15.66 21.77
N MET A 76 1.72 -15.39 21.40
CA MET A 76 2.88 -16.11 21.92
C MET A 76 3.00 -15.96 23.45
N ALA A 77 2.76 -14.76 23.98
CA ALA A 77 2.84 -14.47 25.40
C ALA A 77 1.70 -15.12 26.20
N THR A 78 0.48 -15.19 25.64
CA THR A 78 -0.69 -15.71 26.35
C THR A 78 -0.86 -17.23 26.23
N MET A 79 -0.47 -17.82 25.10
CA MET A 79 -0.72 -19.24 24.80
C MET A 79 0.55 -20.09 24.92
N GLY A 80 1.74 -19.50 25.00
CA GLY A 80 3.01 -20.23 25.17
C GLY A 80 3.46 -21.04 23.94
N GLU A 81 2.67 -21.06 22.85
CA GLU A 81 2.95 -21.86 21.65
C GLU A 81 3.57 -21.02 20.52
N ALA A 82 4.84 -20.67 20.72
CA ALA A 82 5.66 -19.97 19.73
C ALA A 82 5.93 -20.78 18.44
N SER A 83 5.76 -22.10 18.48
CA SER A 83 6.11 -23.02 17.39
C SER A 83 4.94 -23.36 16.46
N SER A 84 3.75 -22.78 16.66
CA SER A 84 2.64 -23.02 15.75
C SER A 84 2.96 -22.53 14.34
N PHE A 85 2.56 -23.31 13.32
CA PHE A 85 2.77 -22.95 11.91
C PHE A 85 2.18 -21.55 11.59
N ALA A 86 1.07 -21.19 12.23
CA ALA A 86 0.43 -19.89 12.11
C ALA A 86 1.32 -18.75 12.67
N ALA A 87 1.94 -18.92 13.85
CA ALA A 87 2.83 -17.92 14.42
C ALA A 87 4.06 -17.67 13.53
N VAL A 88 4.65 -18.74 12.99
CA VAL A 88 5.77 -18.65 12.04
C VAL A 88 5.35 -17.94 10.75
N GLY A 89 4.19 -18.30 10.20
CA GLY A 89 3.63 -17.65 9.00
C GLY A 89 3.42 -16.14 9.19
N ASN A 90 2.83 -15.74 10.32
CA ASN A 90 2.61 -14.33 10.67
C ASN A 90 3.94 -13.57 10.82
N LEU A 91 4.95 -14.19 11.43
CA LEU A 91 6.27 -13.58 11.59
C LEU A 91 6.95 -13.37 10.23
N ILE A 92 6.90 -14.37 9.35
CA ILE A 92 7.43 -14.26 7.98
C ILE A 92 6.72 -13.14 7.23
N GLU A 93 5.39 -13.06 7.32
CA GLU A 93 4.61 -11.99 6.70
C GLU A 93 5.03 -10.61 7.23
N CYS A 94 5.17 -10.44 8.54
CA CYS A 94 5.64 -9.20 9.15
C CYS A 94 7.00 -8.77 8.60
N LEU A 95 7.95 -9.70 8.54
CA LEU A 95 9.31 -9.43 8.05
C LEU A 95 9.29 -9.01 6.57
N ILE A 96 8.51 -9.69 5.74
CA ILE A 96 8.33 -9.34 4.33
C ILE A 96 7.74 -7.93 4.22
N TYR A 97 6.73 -7.60 5.02
CA TYR A 97 6.10 -6.28 4.97
C TYR A 97 7.00 -5.15 5.41
N PHE A 98 7.75 -5.33 6.51
CA PHE A 98 8.75 -4.33 6.91
C PHE A 98 9.85 -4.16 5.85
N LEU A 99 10.28 -5.25 5.22
CA LEU A 99 11.28 -5.21 4.15
C LEU A 99 10.77 -4.46 2.91
N ILE A 100 9.55 -4.77 2.45
CA ILE A 100 8.93 -4.08 1.32
C ILE A 100 8.71 -2.60 1.65
N THR A 101 8.24 -2.29 2.86
CA THR A 101 8.08 -0.90 3.35
C THR A 101 9.41 -0.16 3.24
N PHE A 102 10.49 -0.76 3.73
CA PHE A 102 11.84 -0.18 3.64
C PHE A 102 12.26 0.07 2.18
N PHE A 103 12.09 -0.90 1.29
CA PHE A 103 12.44 -0.73 -0.12
C PHE A 103 11.57 0.31 -0.85
N MET A 104 10.28 0.41 -0.53
CA MET A 104 9.40 1.44 -1.08
C MET A 104 9.87 2.85 -0.73
N LEU A 105 10.43 3.02 0.47
CA LEU A 105 10.87 4.32 0.96
C LEU A 105 12.29 4.68 0.49
N ILE A 106 13.23 3.75 0.53
CA ILE A 106 14.65 4.05 0.25
C ILE A 106 14.98 3.99 -1.24
N ARG A 107 14.36 3.08 -1.99
CA ARG A 107 14.58 2.92 -3.44
C ARG A 107 13.24 2.71 -4.16
N PRO A 108 12.43 3.76 -4.31
CA PRO A 108 11.12 3.66 -4.95
C PRO A 108 11.28 3.25 -6.42
N GLY A 109 11.09 1.96 -6.70
CA GLY A 109 11.14 1.38 -8.04
C GLY A 109 9.80 0.77 -8.45
N MET A 110 9.57 0.61 -9.76
CA MET A 110 8.38 -0.09 -10.26
C MET A 110 8.33 -1.55 -9.77
N ALA A 111 9.50 -2.20 -9.65
CA ALA A 111 9.60 -3.58 -9.19
C ALA A 111 8.99 -3.77 -7.79
N THR A 112 9.30 -2.89 -6.82
CA THR A 112 8.77 -2.99 -5.46
C THR A 112 7.24 -2.90 -5.42
N GLY A 113 6.66 -1.98 -6.21
CA GLY A 113 5.21 -1.86 -6.34
C GLY A 113 4.57 -3.09 -6.99
N ILE A 114 5.17 -3.64 -8.05
CA ILE A 114 4.68 -4.86 -8.72
C ILE A 114 4.76 -6.07 -7.80
N ILE A 115 5.88 -6.26 -7.09
CA ILE A 115 6.05 -7.35 -6.11
C ILE A 115 4.95 -7.26 -5.04
N THR A 116 4.68 -6.06 -4.53
CA THR A 116 3.61 -5.85 -3.54
C THR A 116 2.26 -6.27 -4.10
N ILE A 117 1.91 -5.83 -5.31
CA ILE A 117 0.64 -6.22 -5.96
C ILE A 117 0.53 -7.74 -6.12
N ILE A 118 1.60 -8.39 -6.58
CA ILE A 118 1.64 -9.85 -6.79
C ILE A 118 1.48 -10.60 -5.46
N LEU A 119 2.02 -10.10 -4.36
CA LEU A 119 1.91 -10.72 -3.04
C LEU A 119 0.54 -10.46 -2.37
N GLU A 120 -0.04 -9.28 -2.57
CA GLU A 120 -1.33 -8.92 -1.94
C GLU A 120 -2.53 -9.65 -2.56
N ILE A 121 -2.52 -9.91 -3.87
CA ILE A 121 -3.64 -10.60 -4.54
C ILE A 121 -3.91 -12.00 -3.93
N PRO A 122 -2.95 -12.93 -3.87
CA PRO A 122 -3.20 -14.27 -3.33
C PRO A 122 -3.54 -14.22 -1.84
N THR A 123 -2.96 -13.31 -1.07
CA THR A 123 -3.27 -13.18 0.37
C THR A 123 -4.67 -12.62 0.61
N ILE A 124 -5.15 -11.70 -0.22
CA ILE A 124 -6.56 -11.27 -0.21
C ILE A 124 -7.48 -12.47 -0.48
N LEU A 125 -7.16 -13.30 -1.47
CA LEU A 125 -7.96 -14.50 -1.79
C LEU A 125 -7.97 -15.50 -0.64
N LEU A 126 -6.83 -15.78 -0.02
CA LEU A 126 -6.73 -16.67 1.13
C LEU A 126 -7.56 -16.14 2.31
N ASN A 127 -7.46 -14.84 2.63
CA ASN A 127 -8.25 -14.24 3.70
C ASN A 127 -9.74 -14.26 3.38
N ALA A 128 -10.15 -14.06 2.13
CA ALA A 128 -11.55 -14.14 1.72
C ALA A 128 -12.12 -15.56 1.88
N LEU A 129 -11.33 -16.58 1.57
CA LEU A 129 -11.70 -17.98 1.81
C LEU A 129 -11.81 -18.27 3.32
N GLN A 130 -10.90 -17.74 4.14
CA GLN A 130 -10.97 -17.87 5.60
C GLN A 130 -12.22 -17.18 6.18
N ILE A 131 -12.62 -16.02 5.63
CA ILE A 131 -13.88 -15.37 6.03
C ILE A 131 -15.08 -16.28 5.78
N ALA A 132 -15.14 -16.92 4.60
CA ALA A 132 -16.23 -17.82 4.25
C ALA A 132 -16.35 -19.04 5.20
N GLY A 133 -15.24 -19.45 5.82
CA GLY A 133 -15.22 -20.52 6.83
C GLY A 133 -15.35 -20.03 8.28
N SER A 134 -15.44 -18.72 8.53
CA SER A 134 -15.48 -18.15 9.88
C SER A 134 -16.90 -17.73 10.28
N GLU A 135 -17.25 -17.88 11.55
CA GLU A 135 -18.52 -17.41 12.08
C GLU A 135 -18.61 -15.88 12.03
N PHE A 136 -19.72 -15.37 11.51
CA PHE A 136 -19.95 -13.94 11.38
C PHE A 136 -19.89 -13.23 12.74
N ASN A 137 -19.29 -12.03 12.77
CA ASN A 137 -19.18 -11.16 13.96
C ASN A 137 -18.27 -11.67 15.09
N THR A 138 -17.58 -12.80 14.90
CA THR A 138 -16.48 -13.22 15.78
C THR A 138 -15.25 -12.31 15.63
N ASP A 139 -14.36 -12.32 16.62
CA ASP A 139 -13.13 -11.52 16.57
C ASP A 139 -12.22 -11.94 15.40
N ASN A 140 -12.17 -13.24 15.09
CA ASN A 140 -11.44 -13.74 13.94
C ASN A 140 -12.02 -13.20 12.62
N HIS A 141 -13.35 -13.26 12.45
CA HIS A 141 -14.00 -12.70 11.27
C HIS A 141 -13.74 -11.19 11.14
N LYS A 142 -13.83 -10.42 12.24
CA LYS A 142 -13.53 -8.98 12.25
C LYS A 142 -12.08 -8.68 11.88
N ALA A 143 -11.13 -9.43 12.42
CA ALA A 143 -9.71 -9.27 12.10
C ALA A 143 -9.45 -9.55 10.61
N LEU A 144 -10.04 -10.62 10.05
CA LEU A 144 -9.94 -10.94 8.63
C LEU A 144 -10.50 -9.82 7.73
N VAL A 145 -11.63 -9.23 8.11
CA VAL A 145 -12.21 -8.07 7.40
C VAL A 145 -11.24 -6.88 7.41
N VAL A 146 -10.63 -6.57 8.56
CA VAL A 146 -9.61 -5.50 8.65
C VAL A 146 -8.39 -5.83 7.78
N HIS A 147 -7.90 -7.06 7.82
CA HIS A 147 -6.80 -7.48 6.95
C HIS A 147 -7.12 -7.25 5.47
N ILE A 148 -8.28 -7.72 4.98
CA ILE A 148 -8.66 -7.50 3.58
C ILE A 148 -8.75 -6.01 3.25
N ALA A 149 -9.36 -5.20 4.13
CA ALA A 149 -9.47 -3.76 3.92
C ALA A 149 -8.09 -3.09 3.80
N LEU A 150 -7.14 -3.45 4.67
CA LEU A 150 -5.77 -2.95 4.61
C LEU A 150 -5.06 -3.41 3.34
N ARG A 151 -5.11 -4.71 3.00
CA ARG A 151 -4.48 -5.26 1.80
C ARG A 151 -4.99 -4.61 0.51
N VAL A 152 -6.30 -4.44 0.38
CA VAL A 152 -6.91 -3.75 -0.77
C VAL A 152 -6.41 -2.31 -0.85
N THR A 153 -6.31 -1.62 0.29
CA THR A 153 -5.80 -0.24 0.34
C THR A 153 -4.33 -0.17 -0.07
N ILE A 154 -3.49 -1.09 0.43
CA ILE A 154 -2.08 -1.24 0.04
C ILE A 154 -1.97 -1.46 -1.47
N LEU A 155 -2.75 -2.39 -2.03
CA LEU A 155 -2.75 -2.71 -3.46
C LEU A 155 -3.10 -1.49 -4.31
N ILE A 156 -4.14 -0.74 -3.94
CA ILE A 156 -4.55 0.48 -4.64
C ILE A 156 -3.41 1.51 -4.63
N TYR A 157 -2.83 1.81 -3.47
CA TYR A 157 -1.77 2.81 -3.39
C TYR A 157 -0.46 2.37 -4.01
N ALA A 158 -0.14 1.07 -3.98
CA ALA A 158 1.00 0.51 -4.70
C ALA A 158 0.83 0.67 -6.22
N ALA A 159 -0.36 0.36 -6.75
CA ALA A 159 -0.66 0.54 -8.17
C ALA A 159 -0.58 2.03 -8.59
N LEU A 160 -1.07 2.95 -7.74
CA LEU A 160 -0.92 4.39 -7.97
C LEU A 160 0.55 4.82 -7.96
N GLY A 161 1.38 4.28 -7.05
CA GLY A 161 2.81 4.55 -7.02
C GLY A 161 3.53 4.05 -8.29
N VAL A 162 3.21 2.85 -8.77
CA VAL A 162 3.72 2.32 -10.04
C VAL A 162 3.34 3.23 -11.22
N LYS A 163 2.08 3.66 -11.28
CA LYS A 163 1.61 4.58 -12.31
C LYS A 163 2.38 5.91 -12.29
N ARG A 164 2.56 6.52 -11.12
CA ARG A 164 3.32 7.78 -10.98
C ARG A 164 4.77 7.64 -11.46
N LEU A 165 5.43 6.54 -11.13
CA LEU A 165 6.79 6.27 -11.61
C LEU A 165 6.85 6.08 -13.12
N LYS A 166 5.85 5.39 -13.71
CA LYS A 166 5.75 5.23 -15.16
C LYS A 166 5.56 6.58 -15.85
N ASP A 167 4.61 7.39 -15.37
CA ASP A 167 4.31 8.72 -15.94
C ASP A 167 5.54 9.64 -15.87
N ALA A 168 6.27 9.63 -14.74
CA ALA A 168 7.51 10.41 -14.58
C ALA A 168 8.62 9.95 -15.54
N LYS A 169 8.75 8.63 -15.76
CA LYS A 169 9.71 8.07 -16.71
C LYS A 169 9.39 8.51 -18.14
N GLU A 170 8.12 8.44 -18.56
CA GLU A 170 7.69 8.87 -19.89
C GLU A 170 7.95 10.37 -20.12
N GLN A 171 7.67 11.22 -19.12
CA GLN A 171 7.96 12.64 -19.20
C GLN A 171 9.46 12.92 -19.38
N SER A 172 10.33 12.23 -18.64
CA SER A 172 11.79 12.39 -18.74
C SER A 172 12.33 12.06 -20.15
N LEU A 173 11.73 11.06 -20.81
CA LEU A 173 12.08 10.69 -22.18
C LEU A 173 11.64 11.76 -23.19
N THR A 174 10.42 12.30 -23.02
CA THR A 174 9.92 13.35 -23.92
C THR A 174 10.70 14.66 -23.81
N SER A 175 11.12 15.06 -22.61
CA SER A 175 11.92 16.29 -22.40
C SER A 175 13.36 16.17 -22.92
N SER A 176 13.86 14.96 -23.12
CA SER A 176 15.23 14.69 -23.59
C SER A 176 15.37 14.65 -25.11
N ARG A 177 14.25 14.65 -25.85
CA ARG A 177 14.27 14.71 -27.32
C ARG A 177 14.70 16.13 -27.72
N PRO A 178 15.81 16.30 -28.48
CA PRO A 178 16.19 17.62 -28.96
C PRO A 178 15.03 18.23 -29.74
N PRO A 179 14.85 19.56 -29.69
CA PRO A 179 13.85 20.21 -30.52
C PRO A 179 14.10 19.76 -31.94
N GLU A 180 13.11 19.10 -32.54
CA GLU A 180 13.13 18.73 -33.94
C GLU A 180 13.40 20.03 -34.68
N VAL A 181 14.63 20.18 -35.21
CA VAL A 181 15.05 21.37 -35.93
C VAL A 181 14.07 21.48 -37.08
N ALA A 182 13.04 22.31 -36.89
CA ALA A 182 11.98 22.50 -37.85
C ALA A 182 12.67 22.80 -39.16
N GLY A 183 12.55 21.86 -40.10
CA GLY A 183 13.41 21.79 -41.26
C GLY A 183 13.55 23.17 -41.88
N SER A 184 14.79 23.67 -41.93
CA SER A 184 15.18 24.64 -42.92
C SER A 184 15.04 23.95 -44.28
N THR A 185 13.81 23.85 -44.76
CA THR A 185 13.52 23.64 -46.17
C THR A 185 13.85 24.96 -46.87
N ASP A 186 15.12 25.36 -46.83
CA ASP A 186 15.63 26.31 -47.79
C ASP A 186 15.61 25.58 -49.12
N SER A 187 14.56 25.90 -49.86
CA SER A 187 14.35 25.58 -51.25
C SER A 187 15.65 25.82 -52.02
N VAL A 188 16.35 24.74 -52.35
CA VAL A 188 17.33 24.73 -53.44
C VAL A 188 16.51 24.92 -54.71
N SER A 189 16.26 26.18 -55.07
CA SER A 189 15.67 26.54 -56.35
C SER A 189 16.75 26.40 -57.42
N ASN A 190 16.52 25.45 -58.32
CA ASN A 190 16.99 25.33 -59.70
C ASN A 190 17.90 26.45 -60.23
N ALA A 191 19.09 26.05 -60.70
CA ALA A 191 19.78 26.67 -61.83
C ALA A 191 20.40 25.54 -62.67
#